data_AF-A0A523W636-F1
#
_entry.id   AF-A0A523W636-F1
#
_cell.length_a   1.000
_cell.length_b   1.000
_cell.length_c   1.000
_cell.angle_alpha   90.00
_cell.angle_beta   90.00
_cell.angle_gamma   90.00
#
_symmetry.space_group_name_H-M   'P 1'
#
loop_
_entity.id
_entity.type
_entity.pdbx_description
1 polymer ?
#
loop_
_entity_poly.entity_id
_entity_poly.type
_entity_poly.pdbx_seq_one_letter_code
_entity_poly.pdbx_strand_id
1 'polypeptide(L)'
;MSKGDKILTLISIITGCIGIADVVILGMYITIFCLRVATLIPSFLTEAIIAAIAAVTSTAILLFGSILIYKGQPKNGGILNILAGAITIITYAYYTERWNFPLLVQLGPAGILLLIPAPISGILGILISRLES
;
A
#
# COMPACT_ATOMS: atom_id res chain seq x y z
N MET A 1 0.62 14.62 -24.31
CA MET A 1 1.72 14.11 -23.45
C MET A 1 3.08 14.33 -24.10
N SER A 2 3.88 15.16 -23.44
CA SER A 2 5.31 15.30 -23.69
C SER A 2 6.04 13.97 -23.41
N LYS A 3 7.30 13.85 -23.85
CA LYS A 3 8.15 12.70 -23.50
C LYS A 3 8.36 12.59 -21.98
N GLY A 4 8.41 13.72 -21.28
CA GLY A 4 8.53 13.79 -19.83
C GLY A 4 7.31 13.21 -19.11
N ASP A 5 6.11 13.56 -19.57
CA ASP A 5 4.85 13.08 -18.97
C ASP A 5 4.76 11.55 -19.07
N LYS A 6 5.17 10.98 -20.22
CA LYS A 6 5.19 9.52 -20.43
C LYS A 6 6.13 8.80 -19.46
N ILE A 7 7.29 9.40 -19.17
CA ILE A 7 8.26 8.85 -18.21
C ILE A 7 7.69 8.92 -16.80
N LEU A 8 7.08 10.03 -16.40
CA LEU A 8 6.46 10.18 -15.08
C LEU A 8 5.30 9.20 -14.88
N THR A 9 4.45 9.01 -15.90
CA THR A 9 3.38 8.00 -15.88
C THR A 9 3.94 6.60 -15.68
N LEU A 10 5.02 6.25 -16.38
CA LEU A 10 5.66 4.94 -16.22
C LEU A 10 6.23 4.75 -14.81
N ILE A 11 6.94 5.74 -14.27
CA ILE A 11 7.50 5.70 -12.91
C ILE A 11 6.37 5.57 -11.88
N SER A 12 5.26 6.30 -12.07
CA SER A 12 4.09 6.22 -11.20
C SER A 12 3.48 4.81 -11.21
N ILE A 13 3.34 4.18 -12.37
CA ILE A 13 2.81 2.81 -12.47
C ILE A 13 3.78 1.81 -11.83
N ILE A 14 5.09 1.91 -12.09
CA ILE A 14 6.09 1.01 -11.52
C ILE A 14 6.10 1.10 -9.99
N THR A 15 6.10 2.31 -9.43
CA THR A 15 6.04 2.50 -7.97
C THR A 15 4.71 2.01 -7.39
N GLY A 16 3.61 2.11 -8.14
CA GLY A 16 2.32 1.51 -7.77
C GLY A 16 2.39 -0.02 -7.71
N CYS A 17 3.03 -0.67 -8.69
CA CYS A 17 3.26 -2.12 -8.70
C CYS A 17 4.17 -2.58 -7.56
N ILE A 18 5.22 -1.82 -7.24
CA ILE A 18 6.07 -2.09 -6.07
C ILE A 18 5.21 -2.00 -4.79
N GLY A 19 4.42 -0.94 -4.65
CA GLY A 19 3.51 -0.78 -3.51
C GLY A 19 2.49 -1.93 -3.38
N ILE A 20 2.00 -2.50 -4.49
CA ILE A 20 1.16 -3.70 -4.46
C ILE A 20 1.90 -4.88 -3.84
N ALA A 21 3.15 -5.11 -4.24
CA ALA A 21 3.96 -6.18 -3.67
C ALA A 21 4.18 -5.96 -2.17
N ASP A 22 4.49 -4.73 -1.75
CA ASP A 22 4.70 -4.38 -0.35
C ASP A 22 3.44 -4.66 0.50
N VAL A 23 2.27 -4.23 0.01
CA VAL A 23 0.98 -4.48 0.66
C VAL A 23 0.70 -5.97 0.81
N VAL A 24 0.90 -6.74 -0.27
CA VAL A 24 0.63 -8.18 -0.28
C VAL A 24 1.57 -8.89 0.70
N ILE A 25 2.87 -8.57 0.68
CA ILE A 25 3.86 -9.18 1.57
C ILE A 25 3.54 -8.84 3.04
N LEU A 26 3.30 -7.56 3.34
CA LEU A 26 2.94 -7.11 4.69
C LEU A 26 1.66 -7.77 5.18
N GLY A 27 0.62 -7.75 4.35
CA GLY A 27 -0.68 -8.35 4.65
C GLY A 27 -0.57 -9.85 4.93
N MET A 28 0.12 -10.60 4.06
CA MET A 28 0.36 -12.02 4.27
C MET A 28 1.12 -12.27 5.57
N TYR A 29 2.19 -11.50 5.84
CA TYR A 29 2.96 -11.66 7.06
C TYR A 29 2.08 -11.47 8.31
N ILE A 30 1.32 -10.37 8.38
CA ILE A 30 0.46 -10.07 9.53
C ILE A 30 -0.64 -11.12 9.66
N THR A 31 -1.35 -11.44 8.58
CA THR A 31 -2.44 -12.43 8.61
C THR A 31 -1.93 -13.81 9.04
N ILE A 32 -0.82 -14.30 8.48
CA ILE A 32 -0.25 -15.60 8.86
C ILE A 32 0.17 -15.59 10.34
N PHE A 33 0.79 -14.50 10.80
CA PHE A 33 1.19 -14.38 12.19
C PHE A 33 -0.04 -14.39 13.13
N CYS A 34 -1.08 -13.62 12.83
CA CYS A 34 -2.34 -13.63 13.57
C CYS A 34 -2.97 -15.03 13.59
N LEU A 35 -3.03 -15.74 12.46
CA LEU A 35 -3.57 -17.10 12.41
C LEU A 35 -2.77 -18.09 13.25
N ARG A 36 -1.44 -17.96 13.29
CA ARG A 36 -0.60 -18.79 14.17
C ARG A 36 -0.88 -18.49 15.63
N VAL A 37 -0.95 -17.22 16.02
CA VAL A 37 -1.27 -16.82 17.40
C VAL A 37 -2.70 -17.22 17.78
N ALA A 38 -3.64 -17.23 16.83
CA ALA A 38 -5.02 -17.64 17.06
C ALA A 38 -5.17 -19.10 17.53
N THR A 39 -4.18 -19.95 17.25
CA THR A 39 -4.14 -21.33 17.80
C THR A 39 -3.99 -21.36 19.32
N LEU A 40 -3.44 -20.29 19.91
CA LEU A 40 -3.24 -20.11 21.35
C LEU A 40 -4.22 -19.09 21.95
N ILE A 41 -4.55 -18.03 21.20
CA ILE A 41 -5.39 -16.92 21.65
C ILE A 41 -6.47 -16.66 20.59
N PRO A 42 -7.69 -17.23 20.72
CA PRO A 42 -8.70 -17.20 19.66
C PRO A 42 -9.12 -15.81 19.16
N SER A 43 -8.98 -14.76 19.97
CA SER A 43 -9.30 -13.37 19.57
C SER A 43 -8.44 -12.88 18.39
N PHE A 44 -7.25 -13.46 18.17
CA PHE A 44 -6.41 -13.14 17.02
C PHE A 44 -7.01 -13.58 15.67
N LEU A 45 -8.06 -14.40 15.67
CA LEU A 45 -8.79 -14.70 14.43
C LEU A 45 -9.43 -13.44 13.85
N THR A 46 -10.00 -12.57 14.69
CA THR A 46 -10.59 -11.30 14.26
C THR A 46 -9.50 -10.39 13.67
N GLU A 47 -8.34 -10.32 14.31
CA GLU A 47 -7.18 -9.56 13.79
C GLU A 47 -6.69 -10.09 12.45
N ALA A 48 -6.65 -11.42 12.27
CA ALA A 48 -6.29 -12.02 10.99
C ALA A 48 -7.24 -11.60 9.86
N ILE A 49 -8.55 -11.57 10.15
CA ILE A 49 -9.58 -11.14 9.20
C ILE A 49 -9.43 -9.66 8.87
N ILE A 50 -9.24 -8.79 9.89
CA ILE A 50 -9.04 -7.35 9.69
C ILE A 50 -7.81 -7.09 8.81
N ALA A 51 -6.67 -7.72 9.13
CA ALA A 51 -5.45 -7.59 8.35
C ALA A 51 -5.61 -8.07 6.91
N ALA A 52 -6.31 -9.20 6.70
CA ALA A 52 -6.56 -9.73 5.36
C ALA A 52 -7.46 -8.79 4.53
N ILE A 53 -8.53 -8.27 5.13
CA ILE A 53 -9.43 -7.30 4.47
C ILE A 53 -8.66 -6.03 4.11
N ALA A 54 -7.86 -5.49 5.04
CA ALA A 54 -7.06 -4.30 4.79
C ALA A 54 -6.08 -4.51 3.64
N ALA A 55 -5.36 -5.65 3.61
CA ALA A 55 -4.42 -5.98 2.55
C ALA A 55 -5.11 -6.12 1.19
N VAL A 56 -6.17 -6.94 1.10
CA VAL A 56 -6.92 -7.15 -0.16
C VAL A 56 -7.51 -5.84 -0.68
N THR A 57 -8.09 -5.03 0.20
CA THR A 57 -8.68 -3.74 -0.16
C THR A 57 -7.61 -2.78 -0.67
N SER A 58 -6.50 -2.64 0.05
CA SER A 58 -5.37 -1.78 -0.38
C SER A 58 -4.76 -2.24 -1.70
N THR A 59 -4.58 -3.55 -1.91
CA THR A 59 -4.11 -4.11 -3.18
C THR A 59 -5.07 -3.80 -4.32
N ALA A 60 -6.38 -3.98 -4.12
CA ALA A 60 -7.39 -3.70 -5.14
C ALA A 60 -7.43 -2.20 -5.49
N ILE A 61 -7.35 -1.32 -4.49
CA ILE A 61 -7.31 0.14 -4.68
C ILE A 61 -6.05 0.54 -5.44
N LEU A 62 -4.86 0.02 -5.09
CA LEU A 62 -3.61 0.32 -5.79
C LEU A 62 -3.61 -0.16 -7.24
N LEU A 63 -4.12 -1.37 -7.47
CA LEU A 63 -4.23 -1.92 -8.82
C LEU A 63 -5.17 -1.05 -9.66
N PHE A 64 -6.34 -0.73 -9.14
CA PHE A 64 -7.31 0.11 -9.83
C PHE A 64 -6.78 1.53 -10.06
N GLY A 65 -6.14 2.14 -9.06
CA GLY A 65 -5.54 3.46 -9.18
C GLY A 65 -4.43 3.50 -10.24
N SER A 66 -3.56 2.49 -10.26
CA SER A 66 -2.52 2.35 -11.29
C SER A 66 -3.11 2.16 -12.69
N ILE A 67 -4.21 1.41 -12.83
CA ILE A 67 -4.95 1.27 -14.10
C ILE A 67 -5.55 2.62 -14.53
N LEU A 68 -6.10 3.41 -13.62
CA LEU A 68 -6.64 4.74 -13.94
C LEU A 68 -5.54 5.69 -14.42
N ILE A 69 -4.36 5.68 -13.78
CA ILE A 69 -3.19 6.46 -14.22
C ILE A 69 -2.81 6.07 -15.65
N TYR A 70 -2.74 4.76 -15.94
CA TYR A 70 -2.46 4.25 -17.29
C TYR A 70 -3.51 4.67 -18.33
N LYS A 71 -4.80 4.70 -17.94
CA LYS A 71 -5.92 5.10 -18.81
C LYS A 71 -6.09 6.60 -18.99
N GLY A 72 -5.13 7.43 -18.56
CA GLY A 72 -5.20 8.88 -18.70
C GLY A 72 -6.14 9.56 -17.69
N GLN A 73 -6.39 8.94 -16.54
CA GLN A 73 -7.07 9.56 -15.39
C GLN A 73 -6.12 9.69 -14.19
N PRO A 74 -4.98 10.40 -14.34
CA PRO A 74 -3.88 10.35 -13.37
C PRO A 74 -4.25 10.98 -12.01
N LYS A 75 -5.16 11.96 -11.98
CA LYS A 75 -5.67 12.55 -10.74
C LYS A 75 -6.41 11.53 -9.87
N ASN A 76 -7.41 10.85 -10.45
CA ASN A 76 -8.25 9.89 -9.72
C ASN A 76 -7.41 8.70 -9.28
N GLY A 77 -6.58 8.17 -10.18
CA GLY A 77 -5.68 7.07 -9.83
C GLY A 77 -4.64 7.46 -8.78
N GLY A 78 -4.15 8.71 -8.82
CA GLY A 78 -3.22 9.22 -7.82
C GLY A 78 -3.81 9.31 -6.42
N ILE A 79 -5.05 9.79 -6.30
CA ILE A 79 -5.80 9.84 -5.02
C ILE A 79 -5.98 8.44 -4.44
N LEU A 80 -6.36 7.46 -5.28
CA LEU A 80 -6.53 6.07 -4.85
C LEU A 80 -5.21 5.47 -4.34
N ASN A 81 -4.09 5.68 -5.04
CA ASN A 81 -2.80 5.15 -4.63
C ASN A 81 -2.31 5.76 -3.30
N ILE A 82 -2.58 7.06 -3.05
CA ILE A 82 -2.34 7.69 -1.74
C ILE A 82 -3.21 7.05 -0.65
N LEU A 83 -4.51 6.86 -0.92
CA LEU A 83 -5.43 6.29 0.06
C LEU A 83 -5.01 4.88 0.48
N ALA A 84 -4.68 4.02 -0.48
CA ALA A 84 -4.20 2.67 -0.19
C ALA A 84 -2.85 2.68 0.53
N GLY A 85 -1.93 3.58 0.15
CA GLY A 85 -0.69 3.80 0.88
C GLY A 85 -0.91 4.17 2.35
N ALA A 86 -1.84 5.09 2.61
CA ALA A 86 -2.19 5.50 3.97
C ALA A 86 -2.78 4.35 4.79
N ILE A 87 -3.71 3.57 4.23
CA ILE A 87 -4.26 2.37 4.89
C ILE A 87 -3.12 1.42 5.28
N THR A 88 -2.20 1.16 4.35
CA THR A 88 -1.09 0.23 4.55
C THR A 88 -0.13 0.69 5.65
N ILE A 89 0.22 1.99 5.66
CA ILE A 89 1.06 2.58 6.71
C ILE A 89 0.37 2.51 8.07
N ILE A 90 -0.94 2.79 8.13
CA ILE A 90 -1.72 2.68 9.37
C ILE A 90 -1.75 1.23 9.85
N THR A 91 -1.98 0.26 8.97
CA THR A 91 -1.93 -1.17 9.30
C THR A 91 -0.56 -1.55 9.85
N TYR A 92 0.53 -1.13 9.20
CA TYR A 92 1.89 -1.37 9.69
C TYR A 92 2.09 -0.81 11.10
N ALA A 93 1.77 0.48 11.31
CA ALA A 93 1.93 1.14 12.60
C ALA A 93 1.11 0.46 13.69
N TYR A 94 -0.15 0.12 13.39
CA TYR A 94 -1.04 -0.57 14.31
C TYR A 94 -0.45 -1.90 14.79
N TYR A 95 -0.03 -2.79 13.89
CA TYR A 95 0.52 -4.09 14.29
C TYR A 95 1.95 -4.01 14.87
N THR A 96 2.71 -2.96 14.54
CA THR A 96 4.02 -2.69 15.13
C THR A 96 3.87 -2.24 16.59
N GLU A 97 3.08 -1.19 16.84
CA GLU A 97 3.01 -0.55 18.15
C GLU A 97 2.06 -1.24 19.11
N ARG A 98 0.89 -1.69 18.63
CA ARG A 98 -0.14 -2.28 19.50
C ARG A 98 0.18 -3.71 19.89
N TRP A 99 0.70 -4.48 18.92
CA TRP A 99 0.85 -5.92 19.05
C TRP A 99 2.31 -6.39 19.06
N ASN A 100 3.27 -5.48 18.88
CA ASN A 100 4.71 -5.77 18.93
C ASN A 100 5.12 -6.94 18.03
N PHE A 101 4.61 -7.00 16.80
CA PHE A 101 4.92 -8.09 15.88
C PHE A 101 6.43 -8.13 15.59
N PRO A 102 7.13 -9.27 15.80
CA PRO A 102 8.60 -9.29 15.89
C PRO A 102 9.32 -8.66 14.69
N LEU A 103 8.92 -9.03 13.47
CA LEU A 103 9.55 -8.49 12.26
C LEU A 103 9.28 -6.99 12.08
N LEU A 104 8.06 -6.53 12.39
CA LEU A 104 7.71 -5.12 12.23
C LEU A 104 8.43 -4.26 13.26
N VAL A 105 8.57 -4.74 14.50
CA VAL A 105 9.34 -4.07 15.54
C VAL A 105 10.83 -4.01 15.18
N GLN A 106 11.40 -5.07 14.59
CA GLN A 106 12.79 -5.06 14.11
C GLN A 106 13.02 -4.03 13.01
N LEU A 107 12.08 -3.89 12.09
CA LEU A 107 12.12 -2.85 11.05
C LEU A 107 11.89 -1.45 11.64
N GLY A 108 11.14 -1.36 12.74
CA GLY A 108 10.85 -0.12 13.45
C GLY A 108 10.26 0.95 12.53
N PRO A 109 10.56 2.24 12.76
CA PRO A 109 10.12 3.31 11.86
C PRO A 109 10.67 3.19 10.44
N ALA A 110 11.83 2.55 10.25
CA ALA A 110 12.44 2.39 8.94
C ALA A 110 11.61 1.47 8.02
N GLY A 111 10.80 0.56 8.57
CA GLY A 111 9.86 -0.24 7.77
C GLY A 111 8.80 0.58 7.04
N ILE A 112 8.50 1.81 7.50
CA ILE A 112 7.62 2.73 6.78
C ILE A 112 8.21 3.10 5.41
N LEU A 113 9.55 3.17 5.29
CA LEU A 113 10.22 3.49 4.02
C LEU A 113 9.91 2.45 2.93
N LEU A 114 9.68 1.20 3.31
CA LEU A 114 9.28 0.13 2.40
C LEU A 114 7.84 0.32 1.88
N LEU A 115 7.02 1.14 2.54
CA LEU A 115 5.61 1.36 2.19
C LEU A 115 5.38 2.67 1.43
N ILE A 116 6.42 3.49 1.27
CA ILE A 116 6.43 4.76 0.53
C ILE A 116 6.15 4.64 -0.99
N PRO A 117 6.47 3.53 -1.69
CA PRO A 117 6.22 3.43 -3.13
C PRO A 117 4.77 3.71 -3.54
N ALA A 118 3.78 3.26 -2.76
CA ALA A 118 2.37 3.53 -3.01
C ALA A 118 2.00 5.04 -2.92
N PRO A 119 2.34 5.76 -1.82
CA PRO A 119 2.21 7.21 -1.75
C PRO A 119 2.96 7.96 -2.87
N ILE A 120 4.19 7.55 -3.22
CA ILE A 120 4.95 8.17 -4.33
C ILE A 120 4.20 8.01 -5.63
N SER A 121 3.71 6.81 -5.94
CA SER A 121 2.90 6.55 -7.12
C SER A 121 1.72 7.53 -7.20
N GLY A 122 1.03 7.74 -6.08
CA GLY A 122 -0.11 8.62 -6.04
C GLY A 122 0.23 10.11 -6.15
N ILE A 123 1.31 10.57 -5.51
CA ILE A 123 1.83 11.94 -5.65
C ILE A 123 2.20 12.22 -7.11
N LEU A 124 2.86 11.28 -7.78
CA LEU A 124 3.19 11.39 -9.20
C LEU A 124 1.94 11.47 -10.07
N GLY A 125 0.91 10.66 -9.79
CA GLY A 125 -0.38 10.74 -10.51
C GLY A 125 -1.03 12.13 -10.39
N ILE A 126 -1.01 12.74 -9.20
CA ILE A 126 -1.53 14.10 -9.00
C ILE A 126 -0.67 15.13 -9.74
N LEU A 127 0.66 15.02 -9.69
CA LEU A 127 1.57 15.93 -10.40
C LEU A 127 1.35 15.89 -11.91
N ILE A 128 1.25 14.70 -12.52
CA ILE A 128 0.99 14.54 -13.95
C ILE A 128 -0.32 15.25 -14.33
N SER A 129 -1.38 15.08 -13.53
CA SER A 129 -2.67 15.73 -13.81
C SER A 129 -2.63 17.26 -13.83
N ARG A 130 -1.67 17.87 -13.12
CA ARG A 130 -1.48 19.33 -13.10
C ARG A 130 -0.60 19.84 -14.24
N LEU A 131 0.20 18.96 -14.84
CA LEU A 131 1.03 19.29 -16.00
C LEU A 131 0.24 19.19 -17.31
N GLU A 132 -0.84 18.40 -17.31
CA GLU A 132 -1.74 18.22 -18.46
C GLU A 132 -2.89 19.23 -18.52
N SER A 133 -3.12 20.00 -17.44
CA SER A 133 -4.15 21.05 -17.33
C SER A 133 -3.61 22.42 -17.74
#